data_AF-A0A396SSI9-F1
#
_entry.id   AF-A0A396SSI9-F1
#
_cell.length_a   1.000
_cell.length_b   1.000
_cell.length_c   1.000
_cell.angle_alpha   90.00
_cell.angle_beta   90.00
_cell.angle_gamma   90.00
#
_symmetry.space_group_name_H-M   'P 1'
#
loop_
_entity.id
_entity.type
_entity.pdbx_description
1 polymer ?
#
loop_
_entity_poly.entity_id
_entity_poly.type
_entity_poly.pdbx_seq_one_letter_code
_entity_poly.pdbx_strand_id
1 'polypeptide(L)'
;MEIGPLSEWVTAIAEIAAVCVALFLPYFEKVREKQKRTRNMKLIFKKLIENALKENNALNLESYFKIAYLASDSEEDKEVLSIIQHAVEIIKDDKMSSSQKNNAIQEILEFLSE
;
A
#
# COMPACT_ATOMS: atom_id res chain seq x y z
N MET A 1 43.43 -27.87 -24.96
CA MET A 1 42.04 -27.36 -24.90
C MET A 1 42.13 -25.88 -25.19
N GLU A 2 41.82 -25.48 -26.42
CA GLU A 2 41.86 -24.06 -26.79
C GLU A 2 40.66 -23.37 -26.14
N ILE A 3 40.94 -22.35 -25.33
CA ILE A 3 39.90 -21.49 -24.77
C ILE A 3 39.31 -20.74 -25.96
N GLY A 4 38.00 -20.90 -26.20
CA GLY A 4 37.29 -20.22 -27.28
C GLY A 4 37.47 -18.69 -27.20
N PRO A 5 37.28 -17.97 -28.33
CA PRO A 5 37.51 -16.53 -28.39
C PRO A 5 36.74 -15.79 -27.30
N LEU A 6 37.32 -14.69 -26.80
CA LEU A 6 36.79 -13.93 -25.66
C LEU A 6 35.35 -13.47 -25.88
N SER A 7 34.94 -13.25 -27.14
CA SER A 7 33.57 -12.93 -27.54
C SER A 7 32.55 -14.02 -27.21
N GLU A 8 32.90 -15.30 -27.35
CA GLU A 8 31.98 -16.41 -27.06
C GLU A 8 31.69 -16.52 -25.55
N TRP A 9 32.70 -16.29 -24.72
CA TRP A 9 32.55 -16.24 -23.27
C TRP A 9 31.67 -15.06 -22.82
N VAL A 10 31.86 -13.89 -23.43
CA VAL A 10 31.02 -12.71 -23.15
C VAL A 10 29.57 -12.96 -23.56
N THR A 11 29.34 -13.55 -24.74
CA THR A 11 27.98 -13.90 -25.19
C THR A 11 27.32 -14.90 -24.26
N ALA A 12 28.01 -15.97 -23.87
CA ALA A 12 27.47 -16.97 -22.95
C ALA A 12 27.10 -16.36 -21.58
N ILE A 13 27.94 -15.47 -21.04
CA ILE A 13 27.65 -14.76 -19.79
C ILE A 13 26.43 -13.84 -19.95
N ALA A 14 26.34 -13.11 -21.07
CA ALA A 14 25.22 -12.23 -21.36
C ALA A 14 23.90 -13.01 -21.51
N GLU A 15 23.92 -14.16 -22.17
CA GLU A 15 22.75 -15.05 -22.31
C GLU A 15 22.29 -15.57 -20.95
N ILE A 16 23.22 -16.07 -20.12
CA ILE A 16 22.90 -16.54 -18.77
C ILE A 16 22.32 -15.38 -17.93
N ALA A 17 22.91 -14.19 -18.00
CA ALA A 17 22.39 -13.01 -17.29
C ALA A 17 20.99 -12.62 -17.77
N ALA A 18 20.74 -12.63 -19.09
CA ALA A 18 19.43 -12.32 -19.65
C ALA A 18 18.36 -13.32 -19.22
N VAL A 19 18.68 -14.62 -19.21
CA VAL A 19 17.78 -15.67 -18.71
C VAL A 19 17.50 -15.47 -17.22
N CYS A 20 18.52 -15.19 -16.40
CA CYS A 20 18.34 -14.90 -14.98
C CYS A 20 17.43 -13.69 -14.76
N VAL A 21 17.66 -12.58 -15.47
CA VAL A 21 16.81 -11.38 -15.36
C VAL A 21 15.37 -11.71 -15.79
N ALA A 22 15.16 -12.40 -16.91
CA ALA A 22 13.82 -12.77 -17.37
C ALA A 22 13.05 -13.65 -16.39
N LEU A 23 13.75 -14.55 -15.67
CA LEU A 23 13.14 -15.41 -14.66
C LEU A 23 12.75 -14.65 -13.39
N PHE A 24 13.57 -13.69 -12.94
CA PHE A 24 13.38 -13.03 -11.65
C PHE A 24 12.70 -11.65 -11.74
N LEU A 25 12.75 -10.97 -12.89
CA LEU A 25 12.12 -9.66 -13.08
C LEU A 25 10.62 -9.65 -12.71
N PRO A 26 9.79 -10.64 -13.10
CA PRO A 26 8.37 -10.64 -12.75
C PRO A 26 8.14 -10.68 -11.24
N TYR A 27 9.01 -11.37 -10.50
CA TYR A 27 8.93 -11.42 -9.05
C TYR A 27 9.24 -10.05 -8.43
N PHE A 28 10.33 -9.40 -8.88
CA PHE A 28 10.69 -8.05 -8.42
C PHE A 28 9.60 -7.02 -8.74
N GLU A 29 9.02 -7.08 -9.93
CA GLU A 29 7.91 -6.22 -10.33
C GLU A 29 6.70 -6.41 -9.40
N LYS A 30 6.30 -7.65 -9.13
CA LYS A 30 5.18 -7.95 -8.23
C LYS A 30 5.38 -7.39 -6.82
N VAL A 31 6.59 -7.51 -6.26
CA VAL A 31 6.92 -6.96 -4.93
C VAL A 31 6.81 -5.42 -4.95
N ARG A 32 7.38 -4.79 -5.99
CA ARG A 32 7.36 -3.33 -6.14
C ARG A 32 5.94 -2.80 -6.34
N GLU A 33 5.12 -3.49 -7.14
CA GLU A 33 3.72 -3.15 -7.37
C GLU A 33 2.90 -3.26 -6.09
N LYS A 34 3.12 -4.32 -5.29
CA LYS A 34 2.48 -4.48 -3.98
C LYS A 34 2.77 -3.28 -3.08
N GLN A 35 4.05 -2.94 -2.89
CA GLN A 35 4.46 -1.79 -2.07
C GLN A 35 3.85 -0.47 -2.58
N LYS A 36 3.85 -0.26 -3.90
CA LYS A 36 3.25 0.93 -4.51
C LYS A 36 1.74 0.97 -4.27
N ARG A 37 1.05 -0.16 -4.36
CA ARG A 37 -0.39 -0.28 -4.07
C ARG A 37 -0.69 0.10 -2.63
N THR A 38 0.01 -0.51 -1.66
CA THR A 38 -0.18 -0.23 -0.23
C THR A 38 0.08 1.24 0.09
N ARG A 39 1.16 1.82 -0.44
CA ARG A 39 1.45 3.26 -0.28
C ARG A 39 0.34 4.15 -0.85
N ASN A 40 -0.12 3.85 -2.07
CA ASN A 40 -1.20 4.61 -2.69
C ASN A 40 -2.51 4.49 -1.89
N MET A 41 -2.78 3.29 -1.36
CA MET A 41 -3.93 3.05 -0.49
C MET A 41 -3.85 3.93 0.77
N LYS A 42 -2.71 3.94 1.48
CA LYS A 42 -2.49 4.81 2.64
C LYS A 42 -2.77 6.29 2.33
N LEU A 43 -2.23 6.78 1.20
CA LEU A 43 -2.43 8.17 0.76
C LEU A 43 -3.91 8.51 0.49
N ILE A 44 -4.64 7.59 -0.16
CA ILE A 44 -6.07 7.78 -0.41
C ILE A 44 -6.83 7.83 0.92
N PHE A 45 -6.57 6.89 1.82
CA PHE A 45 -7.24 6.86 3.13
C PHE A 45 -6.93 8.07 3.98
N LYS A 46 -5.68 8.54 3.99
CA LYS A 46 -5.31 9.80 4.66
C LYS A 46 -6.21 10.95 4.19
N LYS A 47 -6.34 11.13 2.88
CA LYS A 47 -7.18 12.20 2.30
C LYS A 47 -8.67 12.01 2.63
N LEU A 48 -9.16 10.76 2.60
CA LEU A 48 -10.56 10.48 2.93
C LEU A 48 -10.86 10.71 4.41
N ILE A 49 -9.94 10.39 5.31
CA ILE A 49 -10.05 10.65 6.75
C ILE A 49 -10.05 12.15 7.02
N GLU A 50 -9.12 12.90 6.42
CA GLU A 50 -9.06 14.37 6.54
C GLU A 50 -10.35 15.04 6.06
N ASN A 51 -10.92 14.56 4.94
CA ASN A 51 -12.19 15.08 4.43
C ASN A 51 -13.36 14.69 5.34
N ALA A 52 -13.42 13.43 5.79
CA ALA A 52 -14.47 12.95 6.67
C ALA A 52 -14.47 13.67 8.02
N LEU A 53 -13.31 14.06 8.53
CA LEU A 53 -13.17 14.92 9.71
C LEU A 53 -13.72 16.33 9.49
N LYS A 54 -13.37 16.96 8.35
CA LYS A 54 -13.82 18.32 8.01
C LYS A 54 -15.34 18.38 7.81
N GLU A 55 -15.89 17.36 7.16
CA GLU A 55 -17.32 17.27 6.83
C GLU A 55 -18.15 16.62 7.95
N ASN A 56 -17.49 16.09 9.00
CA ASN A 56 -18.06 15.24 10.03
C ASN A 56 -18.96 14.12 9.44
N ASN A 57 -18.50 13.53 8.33
CA ASN A 57 -19.25 12.54 7.55
C ASN A 57 -18.31 11.43 7.07
N ALA A 58 -18.51 10.22 7.59
CA ALA A 58 -17.68 9.06 7.27
C ALA A 58 -18.15 8.27 6.04
N LEU A 59 -19.27 8.61 5.39
CA LEU A 59 -19.89 7.74 4.36
C LEU A 59 -18.95 7.39 3.21
N ASN A 60 -18.21 8.37 2.69
CA ASN A 60 -17.28 8.15 1.59
C ASN A 60 -16.07 7.32 2.02
N LEU A 61 -15.53 7.59 3.21
CA LEU A 61 -14.44 6.82 3.81
C LEU A 61 -14.87 5.37 4.03
N GLU A 62 -16.04 5.15 4.64
CA GLU A 62 -16.59 3.83 4.92
C GLU A 62 -16.88 3.04 3.63
N SER A 63 -17.42 3.70 2.60
CA SER A 63 -17.70 3.05 1.31
C SER A 63 -16.42 2.60 0.63
N TYR A 64 -15.40 3.47 0.59
CA TYR A 64 -14.11 3.11 0.01
C TYR A 64 -13.42 2.02 0.83
N PHE A 65 -13.47 2.08 2.17
CA PHE A 65 -12.98 1.04 3.06
C PHE A 65 -13.58 -0.33 2.74
N LYS A 66 -14.91 -0.43 2.62
CA LYS A 66 -15.58 -1.70 2.31
C LYS A 66 -15.13 -2.28 0.97
N ILE A 67 -14.99 -1.44 -0.06
CA ILE A 67 -14.52 -1.88 -1.38
C ILE A 67 -13.07 -2.36 -1.28
N ALA A 68 -12.20 -1.58 -0.64
CA ALA A 68 -10.78 -1.93 -0.48
C ALA A 68 -10.60 -3.21 0.34
N TYR A 69 -11.41 -3.40 1.39
CA TYR A 69 -11.39 -4.61 2.22
C TYR A 69 -11.76 -5.86 1.43
N LEU A 70 -12.80 -5.80 0.59
CA LEU A 70 -13.20 -6.91 -0.26
C LEU A 70 -12.19 -7.22 -1.38
N ALA A 71 -11.46 -6.21 -1.85
CA ALA A 71 -10.46 -6.35 -2.91
C ALA A 71 -9.06 -6.71 -2.39
N SER A 72 -8.85 -6.75 -1.07
CA SER A 72 -7.54 -6.96 -0.47
C SER A 72 -7.23 -8.44 -0.24
N ASP A 73 -6.21 -8.93 -0.93
CA ASP A 73 -5.72 -10.31 -0.79
C ASP A 73 -4.42 -10.43 0.03
N SER A 74 -3.88 -9.32 0.54
CA SER A 74 -2.60 -9.33 1.26
C SER A 74 -2.75 -8.96 2.73
N GLU A 75 -2.06 -9.69 3.62
CA GLU A 75 -2.09 -9.45 5.06
C GLU A 75 -1.67 -8.02 5.45
N GLU A 76 -0.61 -7.50 4.82
CA GLU A 76 -0.15 -6.11 5.03
C GLU A 76 -1.25 -5.08 4.72
N ASP A 77 -2.00 -5.26 3.63
CA ASP A 77 -3.12 -4.36 3.33
C ASP A 77 -4.27 -4.54 4.34
N LYS A 78 -4.50 -5.74 4.85
CA LYS A 78 -5.52 -5.99 5.90
C LYS A 78 -5.16 -5.32 7.22
N GLU A 79 -3.88 -5.30 7.59
CA GLU A 79 -3.41 -4.56 8.78
C GLU A 79 -3.71 -3.06 8.65
N VAL A 80 -3.33 -2.45 7.52
CA VAL A 80 -3.65 -1.04 7.22
C VAL A 80 -5.16 -0.80 7.29
N LEU A 81 -5.96 -1.69 6.69
CA LEU A 81 -7.42 -1.58 6.69
C LEU A 81 -8.03 -1.72 8.10
N SER A 82 -7.46 -2.54 8.98
CA SER A 82 -7.94 -2.65 10.37
C SER A 82 -7.79 -1.33 11.14
N ILE A 83 -6.70 -0.60 10.90
CA ILE A 83 -6.46 0.72 11.49
C ILE A 83 -7.46 1.74 10.92
N ILE A 84 -7.74 1.66 9.62
CA ILE A 84 -8.72 2.53 8.96
C ILE A 84 -10.14 2.26 9.48
N GLN A 85 -10.50 1.01 9.75
CA GLN A 85 -11.78 0.68 10.36
C GLN A 85 -11.95 1.43 11.69
N HIS A 86 -10.90 1.48 12.50
CA HIS A 86 -10.92 2.26 13.73
C HIS A 86 -11.14 3.75 13.48
N ALA A 87 -10.52 4.33 12.44
CA ALA A 87 -10.79 5.71 12.04
C ALA A 87 -12.25 5.94 11.65
N VAL A 88 -12.87 5.01 10.92
CA VAL A 88 -14.30 5.07 10.56
C VAL A 88 -15.17 5.08 11.82
N GLU A 89 -14.86 4.22 12.80
CA GLU A 89 -15.59 4.14 14.07
C GLU A 89 -15.47 5.45 14.87
N ILE A 90 -14.28 6.03 14.99
CA ILE A 90 -14.07 7.31 15.68
C ILE A 90 -14.87 8.45 15.02
N ILE A 91 -14.85 8.53 13.69
CA ILE A 91 -15.57 9.61 12.99
C ILE A 91 -17.09 9.46 13.15
N LYS A 92 -17.59 8.22 13.18
CA LYS A 92 -19.02 7.93 13.37
C LYS A 92 -19.50 8.02 14.82
N ASP A 93 -18.60 8.16 15.79
CA ASP A 93 -19.01 8.27 17.19
C ASP A 93 -19.64 9.64 17.47
N ASP A 94 -20.96 9.66 17.63
CA ASP A 94 -21.72 10.88 17.96
C ASP A 94 -21.46 11.39 19.38
N LYS A 95 -20.84 10.58 20.26
CA LYS A 95 -20.52 10.96 21.64
C LYS A 95 -19.21 11.74 21.75
N MET A 96 -18.34 11.64 20.75
CA MET A 96 -17.05 12.33 20.72
C MET A 96 -17.22 13.73 20.13
N SER A 97 -16.67 14.74 20.82
CA SER A 97 -16.53 16.08 20.26
C SER A 97 -15.54 16.10 19.10
N SER A 98 -15.64 17.08 18.20
CA SER A 98 -14.71 17.24 17.07
C SER A 98 -13.24 17.33 17.51
N SER A 99 -12.95 17.96 18.66
CA SER A 99 -11.58 18.03 19.19
C SER A 99 -11.06 16.67 19.63
N GLN A 100 -11.91 15.83 20.24
CA GLN A 100 -11.53 14.49 20.65
C GLN A 100 -11.30 13.58 19.44
N LYS A 101 -12.17 13.68 18.42
CA LYS A 101 -12.01 12.96 17.15
C LYS A 101 -10.68 13.32 16.47
N ASN A 102 -10.39 14.63 16.38
CA ASN A 102 -9.15 15.10 15.78
C ASN A 102 -7.92 14.54 16.50
N ASN A 103 -7.89 14.58 17.85
CA ASN A 103 -6.76 14.04 18.61
C ASN A 103 -6.61 12.53 18.42
N ALA A 104 -7.70 11.77 18.48
CA ALA A 104 -7.66 10.32 18.31
C ALA A 104 -7.23 9.88 16.90
N ILE A 105 -7.51 10.70 15.88
CA ILE A 105 -7.16 10.39 14.49
C ILE A 105 -5.73 10.84 14.12
N GLN A 106 -5.08 11.71 14.91
CA GLN A 106 -3.71 12.16 14.60
C GLN A 106 -2.74 10.99 14.50
N GLU A 107 -2.76 10.05 15.45
CA GLU A 107 -1.90 8.87 15.44
C GLU A 107 -2.11 8.02 14.18
N ILE A 108 -3.36 7.92 13.72
CA ILE A 108 -3.70 7.20 12.48
C ILE A 108 -3.16 7.94 11.25
N LEU A 109 -3.29 9.27 11.20
CA LEU A 109 -2.77 10.07 10.09
C LEU A 109 -1.24 10.04 10.01
N GLU A 110 -0.56 9.94 11.15
CA GLU A 110 0.89 9.79 11.22
C GLU A 110 1.32 8.44 10.63
N PHE A 111 0.70 7.33 11.06
CA PHE A 111 0.94 5.99 10.50
C PHE A 111 0.71 5.91 8.97
N LEU A 112 -0.29 6.63 8.47
CA LEU A 112 -0.60 6.68 7.02
C LEU A 112 0.38 7.56 6.23
N SER A 113 1.20 8.36 6.91
CA SER A 113 2.20 9.24 6.29
C SER A 113 3.59 8.59 6.17
N GLU A 114 3.82 7.49 6.89
CA GLU A 114 4.99 6.60 6.77
C GLU A 114 4.89 5.66 5.56
#